data_AF-A0A1Z1W171-F1
#
_entry.id   AF-A0A1Z1W171-F1
#
_cell.length_a   1.000
_cell.length_b   1.000
_cell.length_c   1.000
_cell.angle_alpha   90.00
_cell.angle_beta   90.00
_cell.angle_gamma   90.00
#
_symmetry.space_group_name_H-M   'P 1'
#
loop_
_entity.id
_entity.type
_entity.pdbx_description
1 polymer ?
#
loop_
_entity_poly.entity_id
_entity_poly.type
_entity_poly.pdbx_seq_one_letter_code
_entity_poly.pdbx_strand_id
1 'polypeptide(L)'
;GIIRITPMLNPATTELCYPFIILATWGIIMTSSICLRQADLKSLIAYSSVSHMGLVIAATLIQTPWSLTGAMTLMIAHGLTSSVLFCLANSNYERTHSRTMLLARGLQLILPLMTTWWLLANLMNMALPPTINLIGELLIISASFNWSNLTIILTGTGTLLTATYSLHMFLTTQRNKPPTNIISTSPTQTREHLLMTLHIIPMLLLLMKPGLIMGPFTCHHSLMKH
;
A
#
# COMPACT_ATOMS: atom_id res chain seq x y z
N GLY A 1 10.12 15.41 0.82
CA GLY A 1 10.13 16.68 0.07
C GLY A 1 9.07 17.62 0.60
N ILE A 2 7.81 17.34 0.31
CA ILE A 2 6.64 18.17 0.65
C ILE A 2 6.67 18.60 2.12
N ILE A 3 6.74 17.67 3.07
CA ILE A 3 6.77 17.95 4.53
C ILE A 3 7.84 18.98 4.95
N ARG A 4 8.99 19.02 4.27
CA ARG A 4 10.08 19.96 4.61
C ARG A 4 9.88 21.35 4.01
N ILE A 5 9.23 21.44 2.85
CA ILE A 5 9.07 22.69 2.10
C ILE A 5 7.77 23.39 2.51
N THR A 6 6.72 22.64 2.85
CA THR A 6 5.41 23.20 3.19
C THR A 6 5.41 24.26 4.31
N PRO A 7 6.22 24.16 5.39
CA PRO A 7 6.26 25.21 6.41
C PRO A 7 6.80 26.54 5.88
N MET A 8 7.70 26.51 4.88
CA MET A 8 8.27 27.71 4.25
C MET A 8 7.29 28.41 3.31
N LEU A 9 6.23 27.72 2.89
CA LEU A 9 5.22 28.22 1.95
C LEU A 9 3.95 28.73 2.66
N ASN A 10 3.85 28.59 3.99
CA ASN A 10 2.69 29.09 4.73
C ASN A 10 2.71 30.64 4.78
N PRO A 11 1.57 31.33 4.60
CA PRO A 11 0.20 30.80 4.48
C PRO A 11 -0.26 30.46 3.06
N ALA A 12 0.52 30.74 2.01
CA ALA A 12 0.08 30.56 0.61
C ALA A 12 -0.36 29.12 0.26
N THR A 13 0.13 28.13 1.00
CA THR A 13 -0.35 26.72 0.92
C THR A 13 -1.85 26.58 1.16
N THR A 14 -2.48 27.38 2.02
CA THR A 14 -3.90 27.18 2.38
C THR A 14 -4.82 27.33 1.17
N GLU A 15 -4.50 28.22 0.24
CA GLU A 15 -5.27 28.44 -0.99
C GLU A 15 -4.79 27.58 -2.16
N LEU A 16 -3.48 27.36 -2.29
CA LEU A 16 -2.93 26.63 -3.45
C LEU A 16 -3.06 25.10 -3.33
N CYS A 17 -3.37 24.56 -2.15
CA CYS A 17 -3.45 23.10 -1.94
C CYS A 17 -4.72 22.45 -2.50
N TYR A 18 -5.83 23.17 -2.65
CA TYR A 18 -7.12 22.59 -3.10
C TYR A 18 -7.04 21.75 -4.39
N PRO A 19 -6.49 22.26 -5.52
CA PRO A 19 -6.44 21.48 -6.76
C PRO A 19 -5.62 20.20 -6.62
N PHE A 20 -4.54 20.23 -5.84
CA PHE A 20 -3.70 19.06 -5.61
C PHE A 20 -4.36 18.03 -4.69
N ILE A 21 -5.11 18.46 -3.67
CA ILE A 21 -5.88 17.55 -2.82
C ILE A 21 -6.98 16.86 -3.62
N ILE A 22 -7.69 17.60 -4.48
CA ILE A 22 -8.71 17.04 -5.38
C ILE A 22 -8.08 16.04 -6.35
N LEU A 23 -6.96 16.39 -6.97
CA LEU A 23 -6.24 15.50 -7.87
C LEU A 23 -5.77 14.22 -7.15
N ALA A 24 -5.26 14.35 -5.92
CA ALA A 24 -4.78 13.21 -5.14
C ALA A 24 -5.93 12.28 -4.72
N THR A 25 -7.03 12.83 -4.19
CA THR A 25 -8.21 12.06 -3.75
C THR A 25 -8.94 11.40 -4.92
N TRP A 26 -9.08 12.08 -6.06
CA TRP A 26 -9.60 11.47 -7.28
C TRP A 26 -8.63 10.42 -7.86
N GLY A 27 -7.33 10.73 -7.83
CA GLY A 27 -6.26 9.84 -8.26
C GLY A 27 -6.25 8.50 -7.52
N ILE A 28 -6.57 8.49 -6.22
CA ILE A 28 -6.72 7.25 -5.43
C ILE A 28 -7.74 6.31 -6.07
N ILE A 29 -8.92 6.82 -6.45
CA ILE A 29 -10.00 6.03 -7.05
C ILE A 29 -9.60 5.57 -8.45
N MET A 30 -9.07 6.48 -9.27
CA MET A 30 -8.71 6.18 -10.67
C MET A 30 -7.58 5.15 -10.75
N THR A 31 -6.53 5.30 -9.96
CA THR A 31 -5.41 4.33 -9.96
C THR A 31 -5.80 2.99 -9.37
N SER A 32 -6.65 2.96 -8.34
CA SER A 32 -7.16 1.71 -7.78
C SER A 32 -8.09 0.97 -8.74
N SER A 33 -8.90 1.69 -9.54
CA SER A 33 -9.72 1.07 -10.58
C SER A 33 -8.89 0.54 -11.76
N ILE A 34 -7.79 1.21 -12.13
CA ILE A 34 -6.82 0.69 -13.10
C ILE A 34 -6.23 -0.64 -12.61
N CYS A 35 -5.91 -0.76 -11.31
CA CYS A 35 -5.38 -2.00 -10.73
C CYS A 35 -6.29 -3.21 -10.94
N LEU A 36 -7.62 -3.03 -10.93
CA LEU A 36 -8.58 -4.13 -11.15
C LEU A 36 -8.56 -4.68 -12.58
N ARG A 37 -8.06 -3.91 -13.54
CA ARG A 37 -8.01 -4.30 -14.96
C ARG A 37 -6.59 -4.62 -15.42
N GLN A 38 -5.61 -4.53 -14.54
CA GLN A 38 -4.21 -4.65 -14.90
C GLN A 38 -3.80 -6.12 -15.07
N ALA A 39 -3.40 -6.49 -16.29
CA ALA A 39 -2.96 -7.85 -16.61
C ALA A 39 -1.51 -8.14 -16.20
N ASP A 40 -0.67 -7.11 -16.09
CA ASP A 40 0.73 -7.21 -15.68
C ASP A 40 0.88 -6.99 -14.17
N LEU A 41 1.49 -7.97 -13.50
CA LEU A 41 1.63 -8.01 -12.05
C LEU A 41 2.52 -6.89 -11.51
N LYS A 42 3.64 -6.58 -12.18
CA LYS A 42 4.56 -5.52 -11.70
C LYS A 42 3.93 -4.14 -11.84
N SER A 43 3.19 -3.90 -12.93
CA SER A 43 2.48 -2.64 -13.11
C SER A 43 1.25 -2.52 -12.21
N LEU A 44 0.56 -3.61 -11.87
CA LEU A 44 -0.50 -3.57 -10.85
C LEU A 44 0.07 -3.08 -9.52
N ILE A 45 1.22 -3.63 -9.08
CA ILE A 45 1.88 -3.19 -7.83
C ILE A 45 2.33 -1.72 -7.93
N ALA A 46 2.82 -1.29 -9.10
CA ALA A 46 3.18 0.12 -9.31
C ALA A 46 1.96 1.06 -9.19
N TYR A 47 0.84 0.76 -9.84
CA TYR A 47 -0.38 1.57 -9.73
C TYR A 47 -0.98 1.55 -8.32
N SER A 48 -0.91 0.42 -7.61
CA SER A 48 -1.30 0.37 -6.20
C SER A 48 -0.44 1.29 -5.33
N SER A 49 0.84 1.44 -5.66
CA SER A 49 1.72 2.37 -4.96
C SER A 49 1.36 3.83 -5.21
N VAL A 50 0.89 4.16 -6.42
CA VAL A 50 0.38 5.51 -6.71
C VAL A 50 -0.89 5.80 -5.89
N SER A 51 -1.78 4.82 -5.69
CA SER A 51 -2.99 5.03 -4.89
C SER A 51 -2.69 5.29 -3.42
N HIS A 52 -1.86 4.47 -2.76
CA HIS A 52 -1.45 4.72 -1.36
C HIS A 52 -0.67 6.03 -1.21
N MET A 53 0.21 6.39 -2.16
CA MET A 53 0.90 7.68 -2.11
C MET A 53 -0.02 8.87 -2.39
N GLY A 54 -1.14 8.67 -3.09
CA GLY A 54 -2.21 9.67 -3.21
C GLY A 54 -2.77 10.09 -1.85
N LEU A 55 -2.95 9.14 -0.92
CA LEU A 55 -3.35 9.43 0.47
C LEU A 55 -2.28 10.26 1.17
N VAL A 56 -1.01 9.92 1.00
CA VAL A 56 0.12 10.66 1.59
C VAL A 56 0.19 12.09 1.06
N ILE A 57 -0.02 12.30 -0.25
CA ILE A 57 -0.04 13.66 -0.84
C ILE A 57 -1.18 14.48 -0.23
N ALA A 58 -2.40 13.94 -0.19
CA ALA A 58 -3.53 14.63 0.43
C ALA A 58 -3.25 14.97 1.91
N ALA A 59 -2.73 14.01 2.68
CA ALA A 59 -2.41 14.18 4.09
C ALA A 59 -1.34 15.25 4.34
N THR A 60 -0.26 15.25 3.55
CA THR A 60 0.84 16.23 3.72
C THR A 60 0.43 17.66 3.35
N LEU A 61 -0.55 17.83 2.45
CA LEU A 61 -1.12 19.14 2.11
C LEU A 61 -2.16 19.64 3.14
N ILE A 62 -2.82 18.73 3.87
CA ILE A 62 -3.73 19.08 4.98
C ILE A 62 -2.95 19.62 6.20
N GLN A 63 -1.68 19.23 6.41
CA GLN A 63 -0.79 19.77 7.46
C GLN A 63 -1.34 19.75 8.90
N THR A 64 -2.18 18.79 9.28
CA THR A 64 -2.51 18.56 10.71
C THR A 64 -1.51 17.59 11.32
N PRO A 65 -1.28 17.60 12.65
CA PRO A 65 -0.36 16.63 13.26
C PRO A 65 -0.82 15.19 13.01
N TRP A 66 -2.14 14.94 13.01
CA TRP A 66 -2.72 13.66 12.63
C TRP A 66 -2.44 13.28 11.18
N SER A 67 -2.56 14.22 10.23
CA SER A 67 -2.28 13.92 8.83
C SER A 67 -0.79 13.67 8.58
N LEU A 68 0.11 14.42 9.24
CA LEU A 68 1.56 14.26 9.11
C LEU A 68 2.08 12.97 9.77
N THR A 69 1.57 12.63 10.95
CA THR A 69 1.87 11.33 11.61
C THR A 69 1.40 10.17 10.73
N GLY A 70 0.16 10.21 10.23
CA GLY A 70 -0.39 9.20 9.31
C GLY A 70 0.37 9.09 7.99
N ALA A 71 0.79 10.22 7.41
CA ALA A 71 1.62 10.25 6.21
C ALA A 71 2.98 9.56 6.42
N MET A 72 3.66 9.84 7.53
CA MET A 72 4.95 9.23 7.85
C MET A 72 4.83 7.73 8.09
N THR A 73 3.84 7.30 8.87
CA THR A 73 3.61 5.88 9.13
C THR A 73 3.27 5.14 7.85
N LEU A 74 2.37 5.68 7.02
CA LEU A 74 1.97 5.05 5.76
C LEU A 74 3.11 4.99 4.74
N MET A 75 3.96 6.02 4.64
CA MET A 75 5.13 5.98 3.74
C MET A 75 6.10 4.84 4.09
N ILE A 76 6.39 4.65 5.38
CA ILE A 76 7.31 3.60 5.83
C ILE A 76 6.67 2.22 5.65
N ALA A 77 5.41 2.09 6.09
CA ALA A 77 4.68 0.83 6.00
C ALA A 77 4.50 0.41 4.54
N HIS A 78 4.04 1.32 3.68
CA HIS A 78 3.88 1.08 2.25
C HIS A 78 5.20 0.78 1.54
N GLY A 79 6.29 1.44 1.93
CA GLY A 79 7.63 1.15 1.38
C GLY A 79 8.04 -0.30 1.60
N LEU A 80 7.73 -0.85 2.77
CA LEU A 80 8.00 -2.25 3.10
C LEU A 80 6.98 -3.22 2.45
N THR A 81 5.70 -2.87 2.35
CA THR A 81 4.72 -3.75 1.68
C THR A 81 4.93 -3.83 0.17
N SER A 82 5.14 -2.68 -0.48
CA SER A 82 5.36 -2.63 -1.94
C SER A 82 6.64 -3.33 -2.36
N SER A 83 7.73 -3.19 -1.58
CA SER A 83 8.99 -3.92 -1.85
C SER A 83 8.81 -5.44 -1.78
N VAL A 84 8.12 -5.97 -0.75
CA VAL A 84 7.79 -7.40 -0.70
C VAL A 84 6.97 -7.84 -1.90
N LEU A 85 5.94 -7.09 -2.27
CA LEU A 85 5.11 -7.42 -3.43
C LEU A 85 5.92 -7.43 -4.72
N PHE A 86 6.83 -6.47 -4.93
CA PHE A 86 7.73 -6.49 -6.07
C PHE A 86 8.67 -7.70 -6.07
N CYS A 87 9.16 -8.11 -4.90
CA CYS A 87 9.99 -9.29 -4.76
C CYS A 87 9.21 -10.60 -5.02
N LEU A 88 7.96 -10.69 -4.57
CA LEU A 88 7.05 -11.80 -4.87
C LEU A 88 6.70 -11.86 -6.36
N ALA A 89 6.46 -10.70 -6.99
CA ALA A 89 6.30 -10.63 -8.44
C ALA A 89 7.57 -11.06 -9.16
N ASN A 90 8.75 -10.77 -8.60
CA ASN A 90 10.01 -11.18 -9.18
C ASN A 90 10.26 -12.69 -9.08
N SER A 91 9.93 -13.35 -7.97
CA SER A 91 10.04 -14.81 -7.87
C SER A 91 9.13 -15.55 -8.85
N ASN A 92 7.96 -14.98 -9.17
CA ASN A 92 7.11 -15.51 -10.23
C ASN A 92 7.77 -15.28 -11.60
N TYR A 93 8.30 -14.08 -11.84
CA TYR A 93 8.97 -13.73 -13.09
C TYR A 93 10.22 -14.58 -13.36
N GLU A 94 11.03 -14.91 -12.35
CA GLU A 94 12.19 -15.80 -12.48
C GLU A 94 11.79 -17.22 -12.91
N ARG A 95 10.53 -17.63 -12.69
CA ARG A 95 10.01 -18.95 -13.08
C ARG A 95 9.25 -18.95 -14.40
N THR A 96 8.46 -17.91 -14.67
CA THR A 96 7.59 -17.85 -15.86
C THR A 96 8.20 -17.04 -17.01
N HIS A 97 9.26 -16.26 -16.75
CA HIS A 97 9.84 -15.26 -17.65
C HIS A 97 8.82 -14.28 -18.24
N SER A 98 7.65 -14.16 -17.61
CA SER A 98 6.55 -13.31 -18.03
C SER A 98 6.02 -12.53 -16.84
N ARG A 99 5.58 -11.30 -17.09
CA ARG A 99 4.96 -10.47 -16.05
C ARG A 99 3.44 -10.60 -16.02
N THR A 100 2.87 -11.41 -16.91
CA THR A 100 1.42 -11.57 -17.06
C THR A 100 0.87 -12.42 -15.92
N MET A 101 -0.02 -11.81 -15.14
CA MET A 101 -0.62 -12.41 -13.94
C MET A 101 -1.37 -13.71 -14.26
N LEU A 102 -2.03 -13.74 -15.42
CA LEU A 102 -2.79 -14.89 -15.91
C LEU A 102 -1.93 -16.11 -16.29
N LEU A 103 -0.61 -15.96 -16.43
CA LEU A 103 0.30 -17.10 -16.61
C LEU A 103 0.75 -17.68 -15.26
N ALA A 104 0.81 -16.87 -14.21
CA ALA A 104 1.26 -17.29 -12.88
C ALA A 104 0.08 -17.69 -11.96
N ARG A 105 -0.88 -18.50 -12.44
CA ARG A 105 -2.06 -18.92 -11.65
C ARG A 105 -1.85 -20.25 -10.95
N GLY A 106 -2.59 -20.49 -9.87
CA GLY A 106 -2.63 -21.79 -9.18
C GLY A 106 -1.35 -22.17 -8.45
N LEU A 107 -0.51 -21.18 -8.12
CA LEU A 107 0.79 -21.42 -7.46
C LEU A 107 0.65 -22.01 -6.05
N GLN A 108 -0.53 -22.00 -5.43
CA GLN A 108 -0.76 -22.62 -4.13
C GLN A 108 -0.55 -24.13 -4.10
N LEU A 109 -0.91 -24.82 -5.17
CA LEU A 109 -0.71 -26.26 -5.25
C LEU A 109 0.77 -26.63 -5.43
N ILE A 110 1.58 -25.71 -5.97
CA ILE A 110 2.97 -25.97 -6.34
C ILE A 110 3.96 -25.43 -5.29
N LEU A 111 3.72 -24.23 -4.76
CA LEU A 111 4.61 -23.50 -3.86
C LEU A 111 3.87 -23.04 -2.59
N PRO A 112 3.40 -23.96 -1.72
CA PRO A 112 2.54 -23.63 -0.58
C PRO A 112 3.17 -22.64 0.41
N LEU A 113 4.46 -22.78 0.73
CA LEU A 113 5.14 -21.83 1.61
C LEU A 113 5.33 -20.46 0.96
N MET A 114 5.39 -20.38 -0.37
CA MET A 114 5.38 -19.08 -1.03
C MET A 114 4.03 -18.39 -0.91
N THR A 115 2.96 -19.17 -0.87
CA THR A 115 1.61 -18.62 -0.80
C THR A 115 1.31 -17.99 0.55
N THR A 116 1.94 -18.45 1.63
CA THR A 116 1.82 -17.79 2.94
C THR A 116 2.46 -16.41 2.89
N TRP A 117 3.59 -16.25 2.19
CA TRP A 117 4.20 -14.93 1.97
C TRP A 117 3.32 -14.03 1.10
N TRP A 118 2.74 -14.56 0.02
CA TRP A 118 1.75 -13.86 -0.79
C TRP A 118 0.54 -13.41 0.02
N LEU A 119 0.01 -14.27 0.90
CA LEU A 119 -1.13 -13.95 1.75
C LEU A 119 -0.76 -12.82 2.72
N LEU A 120 0.35 -12.95 3.45
CA LEU A 120 0.80 -11.93 4.40
C LEU A 120 1.00 -10.58 3.72
N ALA A 121 1.69 -10.54 2.57
CA ALA A 121 1.91 -9.30 1.83
C ALA A 121 0.59 -8.66 1.35
N ASN A 122 -0.38 -9.46 0.88
CA ASN A 122 -1.68 -8.95 0.48
C ASN A 122 -2.52 -8.44 1.67
N LEU A 123 -2.46 -9.13 2.82
CA LEU A 123 -3.13 -8.67 4.06
C LEU A 123 -2.57 -7.33 4.54
N MET A 124 -1.25 -7.12 4.41
CA MET A 124 -0.64 -5.82 4.69
C MET A 124 -1.05 -4.76 3.67
N ASN A 125 -1.10 -5.11 2.38
CA ASN A 125 -1.47 -4.17 1.32
C ASN A 125 -2.94 -3.72 1.40
N MET A 126 -3.85 -4.59 1.83
CA MET A 126 -5.26 -4.23 2.06
C MET A 126 -5.51 -3.53 3.40
N ALA A 127 -4.45 -3.20 4.16
CA ALA A 127 -4.53 -2.58 5.48
C ALA A 127 -5.43 -3.36 6.47
N LEU A 128 -5.31 -4.70 6.54
CA LEU A 128 -6.10 -5.51 7.48
C LEU A 128 -5.62 -5.27 8.94
N PRO A 129 -6.50 -5.20 9.96
CA PRO A 129 -6.05 -5.18 11.36
C PRO A 129 -5.31 -6.47 11.73
N PRO A 130 -4.16 -6.45 12.43
CA PRO A 130 -3.46 -5.30 13.05
C PRO A 130 -2.22 -4.85 12.24
N THR A 131 -2.36 -4.29 11.03
CA THR A 131 -1.19 -3.84 10.24
C THR A 131 -0.87 -2.36 10.42
N ILE A 132 0.39 -1.98 10.21
CA ILE A 132 0.82 -0.57 10.29
C ILE A 132 0.20 0.25 9.15
N ASN A 133 0.00 -0.36 7.97
CA ASN A 133 -0.71 0.29 6.86
C ASN A 133 -2.07 0.82 7.32
N LEU A 134 -2.82 0.02 8.09
CA LEU A 134 -4.09 0.47 8.66
C LEU A 134 -3.94 1.65 9.61
N ILE A 135 -2.94 1.64 10.49
CA ILE A 135 -2.69 2.75 11.42
C ILE A 135 -2.46 4.05 10.63
N GLY A 136 -1.63 4.00 9.59
CA GLY A 136 -1.38 5.16 8.72
C GLY A 136 -2.62 5.61 7.95
N GLU A 137 -3.34 4.69 7.32
CA GLU A 137 -4.55 5.00 6.56
C GLU A 137 -5.66 5.58 7.45
N LEU A 138 -5.91 5.02 8.63
CA LEU A 138 -6.91 5.54 9.57
C LEU A 138 -6.57 6.95 10.07
N LEU A 139 -5.30 7.24 10.36
CA LEU A 139 -4.86 8.58 10.75
C LEU A 139 -5.08 9.60 9.62
N ILE A 140 -4.80 9.20 8.37
CA ILE A 140 -5.04 10.07 7.21
C ILE A 140 -6.54 10.28 6.99
N ILE A 141 -7.35 9.21 7.04
CA ILE A 141 -8.81 9.28 6.83
C ILE A 141 -9.49 10.13 7.90
N SER A 142 -9.09 9.99 9.16
CA SER A 142 -9.62 10.80 10.25
C SER A 142 -9.25 12.28 10.10
N ALA A 143 -8.01 12.59 9.71
CA ALA A 143 -7.58 13.95 9.45
C ALA A 143 -8.26 14.57 8.22
N SER A 144 -8.46 13.79 7.15
CA SER A 144 -9.18 14.27 5.95
C SER A 144 -10.66 14.49 6.22
N PHE A 145 -11.28 13.61 7.00
CA PHE A 145 -12.67 13.77 7.42
C PHE A 145 -12.87 15.05 8.23
N ASN A 146 -11.95 15.34 9.17
CA ASN A 146 -11.98 16.59 9.91
C ASN A 146 -11.74 17.83 9.01
N TRP A 147 -10.97 17.67 7.93
CA TRP A 147 -10.75 18.75 6.96
C TRP A 147 -11.99 19.02 6.10
N SER A 148 -12.65 17.97 5.58
CA SER A 148 -13.99 18.08 5.02
C SER A 148 -14.71 16.73 5.02
N ASN A 149 -15.96 16.73 5.49
CA ASN A 149 -16.76 15.52 5.68
C ASN A 149 -16.94 14.70 4.39
N LEU A 150 -16.98 15.35 3.22
CA LEU A 150 -17.18 14.68 1.92
C LEU A 150 -16.01 13.75 1.56
N THR A 151 -14.81 14.01 2.08
CA THR A 151 -13.63 13.18 1.78
C THR A 151 -13.79 11.73 2.23
N ILE A 152 -14.64 11.44 3.23
CA ILE A 152 -14.87 10.06 3.69
C ILE A 152 -15.42 9.16 2.60
N ILE A 153 -16.21 9.70 1.67
CA ILE A 153 -16.76 8.95 0.55
C ILE A 153 -15.62 8.56 -0.40
N LEU A 154 -14.71 9.51 -0.69
CA LEU A 154 -13.59 9.28 -1.59
C LEU A 154 -12.54 8.34 -0.98
N THR A 155 -12.15 8.57 0.28
CA THR A 155 -11.18 7.71 0.95
C THR A 155 -11.75 6.34 1.29
N GLY A 156 -13.02 6.26 1.68
CA GLY A 156 -13.74 5.00 1.93
C GLY A 156 -13.86 4.15 0.67
N THR A 157 -14.28 4.74 -0.45
CA THR A 157 -14.26 4.03 -1.75
C THR A 157 -12.85 3.62 -2.17
N GLY A 158 -11.84 4.45 -1.91
CA GLY A 158 -10.43 4.11 -2.06
C GLY A 158 -10.05 2.83 -1.30
N THR A 159 -10.33 2.77 0.00
CA THR A 159 -10.03 1.57 0.83
C THR A 159 -10.79 0.32 0.39
N LEU A 160 -12.02 0.46 -0.09
CA LEU A 160 -12.76 -0.66 -0.66
C LEU A 160 -12.06 -1.17 -1.94
N LEU A 161 -11.63 -0.24 -2.81
CA LEU A 161 -10.90 -0.61 -4.02
C LEU A 161 -9.54 -1.25 -3.70
N THR A 162 -8.82 -0.77 -2.69
CA THR A 162 -7.55 -1.40 -2.26
C THR A 162 -7.72 -2.82 -1.78
N ALA A 163 -8.77 -3.10 -1.00
CA ALA A 163 -9.11 -4.46 -0.61
C ALA A 163 -9.45 -5.34 -1.82
N THR A 164 -10.27 -4.83 -2.74
CA THR A 164 -10.69 -5.61 -3.92
C THR A 164 -9.56 -5.96 -4.86
N TYR A 165 -8.68 -5.01 -5.24
CA TYR A 165 -7.58 -5.34 -6.15
C TYR A 165 -6.50 -6.19 -5.47
N SER A 166 -6.25 -6.02 -4.17
CA SER A 166 -5.28 -6.85 -3.44
C SER A 166 -5.77 -8.30 -3.36
N LEU A 167 -7.05 -8.48 -3.02
CA LEU A 167 -7.64 -9.82 -3.01
C LEU A 167 -7.66 -10.42 -4.43
N HIS A 168 -7.96 -9.61 -5.46
CA HIS A 168 -7.91 -10.05 -6.84
C HIS A 168 -6.51 -10.55 -7.22
N MET A 169 -5.45 -9.77 -6.91
CA MET A 169 -4.05 -10.14 -7.14
C MET A 169 -3.69 -11.47 -6.47
N PHE A 170 -4.12 -11.69 -5.23
CA PHE A 170 -3.88 -12.95 -4.53
C PHE A 170 -4.63 -14.13 -5.16
N LEU A 171 -5.92 -13.97 -5.46
CA LEU A 171 -6.76 -15.04 -6.00
C LEU A 171 -6.33 -15.46 -7.40
N THR A 172 -5.95 -14.51 -8.26
CA THR A 172 -5.51 -14.82 -9.62
C THR A 172 -4.17 -15.53 -9.63
N THR A 173 -3.22 -15.13 -8.79
CA THR A 173 -1.87 -15.72 -8.78
C THR A 173 -1.81 -17.04 -7.99
N GLN A 174 -2.41 -17.10 -6.82
CA GLN A 174 -2.25 -18.25 -5.92
C GLN A 174 -3.31 -19.32 -6.15
N ARG A 175 -4.55 -18.92 -6.44
CA ARG A 175 -5.68 -19.85 -6.61
C ARG A 175 -5.96 -20.15 -8.08
N ASN A 176 -6.97 -21.01 -8.30
CA ASN A 176 -7.36 -21.60 -9.58
C ASN A 176 -6.44 -22.74 -10.04
N LYS A 177 -6.88 -23.46 -11.09
CA LYS A 177 -6.11 -24.52 -11.70
C LYS A 177 -4.85 -23.94 -12.38
N PRO A 178 -3.66 -24.48 -12.13
CA PRO A 178 -2.46 -24.04 -12.83
C PRO A 178 -2.61 -24.28 -14.34
N PRO A 179 -2.05 -23.41 -15.19
CA PRO A 179 -2.08 -23.62 -16.64
C PRO A 179 -1.30 -24.88 -17.00
N THR A 180 -1.80 -25.61 -18.00
CA THR A 180 -1.25 -26.91 -18.44
C THR A 180 0.20 -26.85 -18.90
N ASN A 181 0.69 -25.66 -19.27
CA ASN A 181 2.05 -25.45 -19.77
C ASN A 181 3.08 -25.30 -18.64
N ILE A 182 2.64 -25.19 -17.38
CA ILE A 182 3.52 -25.14 -16.21
C ILE A 182 3.63 -26.56 -15.64
N ILE A 183 4.50 -27.36 -16.26
CA ILE A 183 4.65 -28.79 -15.92
C ILE A 183 5.74 -29.00 -14.86
N SER A 184 6.70 -28.08 -14.74
CA SER A 184 7.75 -28.14 -13.70
C SER A 184 8.19 -26.73 -13.30
N THR A 185 7.79 -26.28 -12.11
CA THR A 185 8.42 -25.10 -11.49
C THR A 185 9.37 -25.58 -10.41
N SER A 186 10.53 -24.93 -10.33
CA SER A 186 11.47 -25.20 -9.26
C SER A 186 10.85 -24.80 -7.91
N PRO A 187 11.13 -25.58 -6.84
CA PRO A 187 10.69 -25.22 -5.51
C PRO A 187 11.25 -23.86 -5.09
N THR A 188 10.66 -23.27 -4.06
CA THR A 188 11.15 -22.00 -3.51
C THR A 188 12.55 -22.15 -2.94
N GLN A 189 13.43 -21.23 -3.30
CA GLN A 189 14.82 -21.24 -2.86
C GLN A 189 14.95 -20.58 -1.49
N THR A 190 15.96 -20.99 -0.71
CA THR A 190 16.23 -20.41 0.62
C THR A 190 16.46 -18.90 0.56
N ARG A 191 17.11 -18.41 -0.50
CA ARG A 191 17.29 -16.98 -0.79
C ARG A 191 15.96 -16.22 -0.87
N GLU A 192 14.95 -16.81 -1.50
CA GLU A 192 13.64 -16.17 -1.66
C GLU A 192 12.93 -16.07 -0.32
N HIS A 193 12.96 -17.13 0.49
CA HIS A 193 12.40 -17.11 1.84
C HIS A 193 13.11 -16.11 2.74
N LEU A 194 14.44 -16.10 2.73
CA LEU A 194 15.23 -15.14 3.49
C LEU A 194 14.84 -13.70 3.11
N LEU A 195 14.71 -13.42 1.82
CA LEU A 195 14.29 -12.10 1.35
C LEU A 195 12.90 -11.72 1.90
N MET A 196 11.91 -12.61 1.84
CA MET A 196 10.56 -12.33 2.38
C MET A 196 10.60 -12.10 3.89
N THR A 197 11.36 -12.92 4.62
CA THR A 197 11.51 -12.77 6.07
C THR A 197 12.14 -11.43 6.44
N LEU A 198 13.17 -10.99 5.72
CA LEU A 198 13.87 -9.73 6.00
C LEU A 198 13.01 -8.49 5.80
N HIS A 199 11.96 -8.57 4.99
CA HIS A 199 11.00 -7.47 4.86
C HIS A 199 9.86 -7.54 5.88
N ILE A 200 9.37 -8.75 6.19
CA ILE A 200 8.21 -8.94 7.06
C ILE A 200 8.57 -8.83 8.55
N ILE A 201 9.77 -9.27 8.95
CA ILE A 201 10.22 -9.14 10.34
C ILE A 201 10.26 -7.67 10.80
N PRO A 202 10.87 -6.72 10.05
CA PRO A 202 10.79 -5.30 10.41
C PRO A 202 9.36 -4.78 10.54
N MET A 203 8.46 -5.19 9.65
CA MET A 203 7.05 -4.80 9.73
C MET A 203 6.38 -5.30 11.01
N LEU A 204 6.60 -6.56 11.39
CA LEU A 204 6.08 -7.13 12.63
C LEU A 204 6.68 -6.46 13.87
N LEU A 205 7.97 -6.13 13.85
CA LEU A 205 8.64 -5.42 14.95
C LEU A 205 8.11 -3.99 15.11
N LEU A 206 7.91 -3.27 14.00
CA LEU A 206 7.35 -1.93 14.01
C LEU A 206 5.90 -1.91 14.49
N LEU A 207 5.14 -3.00 14.29
CA LEU A 207 3.79 -3.13 14.83
C LEU A 207 3.78 -3.15 16.36
N MET A 208 4.80 -3.75 16.99
CA MET A 208 4.90 -3.81 18.46
C MET A 208 5.16 -2.43 19.07
N LYS A 209 5.79 -1.51 18.33
CA LYS A 209 6.09 -0.15 18.78
C LYS A 209 5.91 0.88 17.65
N PRO A 210 4.66 1.19 17.25
CA PRO A 210 4.39 2.08 16.12
C PRO A 210 4.90 3.51 16.37
N GLY A 211 5.07 3.92 17.63
CA GLY A 211 5.61 5.24 17.98
C GLY A 211 6.98 5.55 17.37
N LEU A 212 7.78 4.55 16.98
CA LEU A 212 9.08 4.76 16.32
C LEU A 212 8.96 5.41 14.93
N ILE A 213 7.83 5.23 14.25
CA ILE A 213 7.61 5.65 12.86
C ILE A 213 6.57 6.77 12.72
N MET A 214 6.00 7.24 13.83
CA MET A 214 5.00 8.32 13.84
C MET A 214 5.61 9.72 13.66
N GLY A 215 6.94 9.83 13.58
CA GLY A 215 7.65 11.09 13.39
C GLY A 215 7.59 12.02 14.62
N PRO A 216 8.18 13.23 14.54
CA PRO A 216 8.24 14.18 15.66
C PRO A 216 6.90 14.87 15.95
N PHE A 217 5.86 14.55 15.18
CA PHE A 217 4.54 15.20 15.24
C PHE A 217 3.58 14.51 16.22
N THR A 218 4.11 13.62 17.08
CA THR A 218 3.32 12.86 18.04
C THR A 218 2.64 13.77 19.07
N CYS A 219 1.37 13.47 19.29
CA CYS A 219 0.33 14.35 19.82
C CYS A 219 0.55 14.83 21.27
N HIS A 220 0.47 16.15 21.47
CA HIS A 220 -0.22 16.76 22.61
C HIS A 220 -1.41 17.57 22.05
N HIS A 221 -2.54 16.90 21.84
CA HIS A 221 -3.89 17.48 21.66
C HIS A 221 -4.11 18.60 20.63
N SER A 222 -4.04 18.32 19.33
CA SER A 222 -4.80 19.15 18.37
C SER A 222 -5.18 18.39 17.10
N LEU A 223 -6.47 18.32 16.79
CA LEU A 223 -7.01 17.91 15.48
C LEU A 223 -7.08 19.11 14.51
N MET A 224 -6.83 20.33 14.99
CA MET A 224 -6.96 21.57 14.23
C MET A 224 -5.60 22.08 13.74
N LYS A 225 -5.60 22.77 12.59
CA LYS A 225 -4.44 23.55 12.14
C LYS A 225 -4.16 24.67 13.16
N HIS A 226 -2.90 24.85 13.54
CA HIS A 226 -2.41 26.13 14.07
C HIS A 226 -2.04 27.04 12.90
#